data_AF-A0A842PPV6-F1
#
_entry.id   AF-A0A842PPV6-F1
#
_cell.length_a   1.000
_cell.length_b   1.000
_cell.length_c   1.000
_cell.angle_alpha   90.00
_cell.angle_beta   90.00
_cell.angle_gamma   90.00
#
_symmetry.space_group_name_H-M   'P 1'
#
loop_
_entity.id
_entity.type
_entity.pdbx_description
1 polymer ?
#
loop_
_entity_poly.entity_id
_entity_poly.type
_entity_poly.pdbx_seq_one_letter_code
_entity_poly.pdbx_strand_id
1 'polypeptide(L)'
;MTAAIDRIVSRVSRWPGVETAPHRFGGTAFVVAGRELGHVHDAGVVDLALTRRVRDALLTDGLADPHRVVPDSAWVTYRVRSDADVPDAMRLLRLAYLWRLLAVRRRGIDLDPETDPDTDLRRLELPADLDALLRATFRDSLDRRAPV
;
A
#
# COMPACT_ATOMS: atom_id res chain seq x y z
N MET A 1 -10.20 11.61 -14.91
CA MET A 1 -10.18 10.49 -13.94
C MET A 1 -11.36 9.56 -14.20
N THR A 2 -11.19 8.23 -14.14
CA THR A 2 -12.30 7.27 -14.25
C THR A 2 -13.00 7.11 -12.90
N ALA A 3 -14.27 6.68 -12.90
CA ALA A 3 -15.03 6.44 -11.67
C ALA A 3 -14.38 5.42 -10.73
N ALA A 4 -13.64 4.44 -11.29
CA ALA A 4 -12.87 3.46 -10.53
C ALA A 4 -11.70 4.13 -9.78
N ILE A 5 -10.94 5.00 -10.46
CA ILE A 5 -9.83 5.74 -9.85
C ILE A 5 -10.35 6.76 -8.83
N ASP A 6 -11.43 7.49 -9.12
CA ASP A 6 -12.07 8.41 -8.16
C ASP A 6 -12.43 7.70 -6.86
N ARG A 7 -12.95 6.47 -6.95
CA ARG A 7 -13.31 5.65 -5.79
C ARG A 7 -12.09 5.22 -4.98
N ILE A 8 -10.99 4.87 -5.66
CA ILE A 8 -9.72 4.54 -5.00
C ILE A 8 -9.20 5.77 -4.26
N VAL A 9 -9.09 6.92 -4.93
CA VAL A 9 -8.64 8.18 -4.31
C VAL A 9 -9.50 8.53 -3.11
N SER A 10 -10.82 8.52 -3.26
CA SER A 10 -11.76 8.88 -2.19
C SER A 10 -11.69 7.98 -0.96
N ARG A 11 -11.35 6.69 -1.14
CA ARG A 11 -11.20 5.74 -0.03
C ARG A 11 -9.86 5.88 0.66
N VAL A 12 -8.78 5.94 -0.11
CA VAL A 12 -7.41 5.99 0.41
C VAL A 12 -7.15 7.31 1.12
N SER A 13 -7.70 8.42 0.62
CA SER A 13 -7.58 9.75 1.26
C SER A 13 -8.22 9.84 2.64
N ARG A 14 -9.03 8.85 3.04
CA ARG A 14 -9.68 8.79 4.36
C ARG A 14 -8.92 7.92 5.35
N TRP A 15 -7.85 7.24 4.92
CA TRP A 15 -7.04 6.46 5.84
C TRP A 15 -6.27 7.40 6.77
N PRO A 16 -6.17 7.08 8.08
CA PRO A 16 -5.48 7.95 9.02
C PRO A 16 -4.02 8.21 8.61
N GLY A 17 -3.61 9.48 8.67
CA GLY A 17 -2.27 9.92 8.30
C GLY A 17 -1.96 9.93 6.79
N VAL A 18 -2.94 9.65 5.91
CA VAL A 18 -2.79 9.83 4.46
C VAL A 18 -3.05 11.27 4.07
N GLU A 19 -2.09 11.85 3.36
CA GLU A 19 -2.21 13.11 2.64
C GLU A 19 -2.25 12.82 1.13
N THR A 20 -3.02 13.60 0.38
CA THR A 20 -3.04 13.54 -1.09
C THR A 20 -2.34 14.73 -1.71
N ALA A 21 -1.53 14.49 -2.74
CA ALA A 21 -0.87 15.55 -3.50
C ALA A 21 -0.99 15.30 -5.01
N PRO A 22 -1.00 16.34 -5.86
CA PRO A 22 -0.84 16.17 -7.31
C PRO A 22 0.50 15.50 -7.63
N HIS A 23 0.49 14.47 -8.46
CA HIS A 23 1.72 13.83 -8.92
C HIS A 23 2.28 14.57 -10.15
N ARG A 24 3.60 14.77 -10.21
CA ARG A 24 4.27 15.60 -11.23
C ARG A 24 4.09 15.13 -12.68
N PHE A 25 3.69 13.88 -12.88
CA PHE A 25 3.43 13.28 -14.19
C PHE A 25 1.93 13.07 -14.45
N GLY A 26 1.08 13.80 -13.72
CA GLY A 26 -0.36 13.57 -13.67
C GLY A 26 -0.73 12.52 -12.63
N GLY A 27 -1.96 12.62 -12.11
CA GLY A 27 -2.49 11.72 -11.09
C GLY A 27 -2.45 12.26 -9.66
N THR A 28 -2.78 11.38 -8.71
CA THR A 28 -2.87 11.67 -7.27
C THR A 28 -1.92 10.77 -6.50
N ALA A 29 -0.96 11.37 -5.79
CA ALA A 29 -0.06 10.68 -4.89
C ALA A 29 -0.64 10.57 -3.49
N PHE A 30 -0.37 9.45 -2.82
CA PHE A 30 -0.71 9.20 -1.43
C PHE A 30 0.56 9.24 -0.58
N VAL A 31 0.60 10.10 0.42
CA VAL A 31 1.77 10.35 1.26
C VAL A 31 1.41 10.04 2.71
N VAL A 32 2.29 9.31 3.42
CA VAL A 32 2.14 9.01 4.85
C VAL A 32 3.44 9.30 5.59
N ALA A 33 3.37 10.20 6.56
CA ALA A 33 4.53 10.70 7.31
C ALA A 33 5.68 11.12 6.38
N GLY A 34 5.37 11.94 5.37
CA GLY A 34 6.36 12.49 4.42
C GLY A 34 6.98 11.49 3.45
N ARG A 35 6.39 10.29 3.27
CA ARG A 35 6.80 9.34 2.23
C ARG A 35 5.63 8.91 1.38
N GLU A 36 5.85 8.87 0.07
CA GLU A 36 4.88 8.37 -0.89
C GLU A 36 4.70 6.85 -0.73
N LEU A 37 3.45 6.41 -0.61
CA LEU A 37 3.04 5.00 -0.66
C LEU A 37 2.85 4.50 -2.08
N GLY A 38 2.48 5.43 -2.96
CA GLY A 38 2.13 5.20 -4.34
C GLY A 38 1.28 6.34 -4.87
N HIS A 39 0.95 6.27 -6.15
CA HIS A 39 0.08 7.22 -6.81
C HIS A 39 -0.81 6.52 -7.84
N VAL A 40 -1.90 7.18 -8.18
CA VAL A 40 -2.82 6.73 -9.22
C VAL A 40 -2.85 7.72 -10.37
N HIS A 41 -2.80 7.20 -11.60
CA HIS A 41 -3.01 7.99 -12.80
C HIS A 41 -4.46 7.83 -13.28
N ASP A 42 -5.00 8.89 -13.86
CA ASP A 42 -6.35 8.93 -14.43
C ASP A 42 -6.66 7.81 -15.42
N ALA A 43 -5.63 7.27 -16.07
CA ALA A 43 -5.71 6.21 -17.07
C ALA A 43 -5.82 4.78 -16.48
N GLY A 44 -6.06 4.64 -15.17
CA GLY A 44 -6.24 3.31 -14.56
C GLY A 44 -4.93 2.63 -14.15
N VAL A 45 -3.96 3.41 -13.68
CA VAL A 45 -2.63 2.90 -13.32
C VAL A 45 -2.38 3.24 -11.86
N VAL A 46 -2.00 2.25 -11.06
CA VAL A 46 -1.63 2.41 -9.66
C VAL A 46 -0.17 2.01 -9.52
N ASP A 47 0.70 2.97 -9.24
CA ASP A 47 2.11 2.72 -8.99
C ASP A 47 2.35 2.75 -7.49
N LEU A 48 3.01 1.72 -6.95
CA LEU A 48 3.17 1.50 -5.51
C LEU A 48 4.65 1.52 -5.13
N ALA A 49 4.98 2.26 -4.09
CA ALA A 49 6.32 2.33 -3.51
C ALA A 49 6.45 1.36 -2.34
N LEU A 50 7.29 0.34 -2.48
CA LEU A 50 7.46 -0.73 -1.50
C LEU A 50 8.94 -0.92 -1.14
N THR A 51 9.26 -2.01 -0.44
CA THR A 51 10.65 -2.50 -0.33
C THR A 51 10.95 -3.49 -1.45
N ARG A 52 12.22 -3.64 -1.82
CA ARG A 52 12.62 -4.58 -2.89
C ARG A 52 12.10 -5.99 -2.64
N ARG A 53 12.21 -6.49 -1.41
CA ARG A 53 11.77 -7.84 -1.06
C ARG A 53 10.25 -8.03 -1.21
N VAL A 54 9.46 -7.02 -0.88
CA VAL A 54 7.99 -7.06 -1.09
C VAL A 54 7.68 -6.97 -2.58
N ARG A 55 8.35 -6.09 -3.32
CA ARG A 55 8.22 -5.98 -4.78
C ARG A 55 8.51 -7.32 -5.45
N ASP A 56 9.61 -7.97 -5.10
CA ASP A 56 10.00 -9.27 -5.69
C ASP A 56 8.95 -10.35 -5.43
N ALA A 57 8.37 -10.41 -4.22
CA ALA A 57 7.28 -11.33 -3.90
C ALA A 57 6.02 -11.03 -4.73
N LEU A 58 5.59 -9.76 -4.81
CA LEU A 58 4.42 -9.37 -5.62
C LEU A 58 4.57 -9.73 -7.10
N LEU A 59 5.78 -9.58 -7.65
CA LEU A 59 6.06 -9.96 -9.04
C LEU A 59 6.07 -11.48 -9.23
N THR A 60 6.67 -12.21 -8.29
CA THR A 60 6.74 -13.68 -8.34
C THR A 60 5.35 -14.30 -8.29
N ASP A 61 4.46 -13.74 -7.46
CA ASP A 61 3.09 -14.21 -7.27
C ASP A 61 2.11 -13.66 -8.32
N GLY A 62 2.59 -12.85 -9.28
CA GLY A 62 1.76 -12.25 -10.33
C GLY A 62 0.71 -11.26 -9.82
N LEU A 63 0.92 -10.68 -8.64
CA LEU A 63 0.00 -9.73 -8.01
C LEU A 63 0.16 -8.30 -8.54
N ALA A 64 1.31 -8.00 -9.15
CA ALA A 64 1.57 -6.72 -9.80
C ALA A 64 2.58 -6.91 -10.95
N ASP A 65 2.67 -5.90 -11.81
CA ASP A 65 3.64 -5.82 -12.90
C ASP A 65 4.89 -5.02 -12.47
N PRO A 66 6.05 -5.23 -13.11
CA PRO A 66 7.20 -4.33 -12.93
C PRO A 66 6.82 -2.90 -13.29
N HIS A 67 7.34 -1.93 -12.51
CA HIS A 67 7.06 -0.54 -12.79
C HIS A 67 7.58 -0.14 -14.19
N ARG A 68 6.72 0.46 -15.02
CA ARG A 68 7.01 0.70 -16.45
C ARG A 68 8.24 1.58 -16.73
N VAL A 69 8.45 2.62 -15.93
CA VAL A 69 9.57 3.59 -16.13
C VAL A 69 10.83 3.20 -15.37
N VAL A 70 10.70 2.69 -14.13
CA VAL A 70 11.82 2.32 -13.25
C VAL A 70 11.71 0.85 -12.80
N PRO A 71 11.82 -0.12 -13.74
CA PRO A 71 11.52 -1.53 -13.48
C PRO A 71 12.42 -2.18 -12.42
N ASP A 72 13.67 -1.71 -12.26
CA ASP A 72 14.64 -2.23 -11.29
C ASP A 72 14.59 -1.53 -9.91
N SER A 73 13.61 -0.64 -9.73
CA SER A 73 13.33 -0.01 -8.44
C SER A 73 12.49 -0.93 -7.54
N ALA A 74 12.20 -0.46 -6.33
CA ALA A 74 11.27 -1.13 -5.43
C ALA A 74 9.78 -0.86 -5.75
N TRP A 75 9.51 -0.25 -6.91
CA TRP A 75 8.15 0.08 -7.33
C TRP A 75 7.54 -1.04 -8.18
N VAL A 76 6.22 -1.16 -8.06
CA VAL A 76 5.39 -2.03 -8.92
C VAL A 76 4.24 -1.24 -9.50
N THR A 77 3.67 -1.72 -10.60
CA THR A 77 2.48 -1.16 -11.23
C THR A 77 1.33 -2.17 -11.15
N TYR A 78 0.13 -1.70 -10.81
CA TYR A 78 -1.12 -2.43 -10.95
C TYR A 78 -2.04 -1.68 -11.92
N ARG A 79 -2.75 -2.41 -12.79
CA ARG A 79 -3.65 -1.84 -13.80
C ARG A 79 -5.11 -2.03 -13.40
N VAL A 80 -5.82 -0.92 -13.25
CA VAL A 80 -7.26 -0.86 -13.03
C VAL A 80 -7.94 -0.64 -14.38
N ARG A 81 -8.45 -1.71 -15.00
CA ARG A 81 -9.12 -1.64 -16.30
C ARG A 81 -10.63 -1.46 -16.16
N SER A 82 -11.18 -1.86 -15.02
CA SER A 82 -12.61 -1.87 -14.72
C SER A 82 -12.85 -1.80 -13.21
N ASP A 83 -14.11 -1.64 -12.82
CA ASP A 83 -14.55 -1.69 -11.42
C ASP A 83 -14.20 -3.02 -10.72
N ALA A 84 -14.06 -4.11 -11.48
CA ALA A 84 -13.67 -5.42 -10.94
C ALA A 84 -12.23 -5.45 -10.42
N ASP A 85 -11.37 -4.54 -10.88
CA ASP A 85 -9.96 -4.48 -10.48
C ASP A 85 -9.74 -3.60 -9.23
N VAL A 86 -10.75 -2.84 -8.81
CA VAL A 86 -10.67 -1.92 -7.67
C VAL A 86 -10.37 -2.65 -6.35
N PRO A 87 -10.97 -3.82 -6.03
CA PRO A 87 -10.64 -4.55 -4.80
C PRO A 87 -9.15 -4.90 -4.69
N ASP A 88 -8.54 -5.40 -5.77
CA ASP A 88 -7.12 -5.77 -5.78
C ASP A 88 -6.20 -4.55 -5.68
N ALA A 89 -6.53 -3.45 -6.37
CA ALA A 89 -5.81 -2.19 -6.20
C ALA A 89 -5.86 -1.70 -4.73
N MET A 90 -7.05 -1.75 -4.11
CA MET A 90 -7.23 -1.38 -2.71
C MET A 90 -6.45 -2.30 -1.77
N ARG A 91 -6.38 -3.60 -2.07
CA ARG A 91 -5.62 -4.60 -1.32
C ARG A 91 -4.12 -4.26 -1.32
N LEU A 92 -3.57 -3.96 -2.49
CA LEU A 92 -2.16 -3.58 -2.64
C LEU A 92 -1.82 -2.24 -2.00
N LEU A 93 -2.72 -1.25 -2.12
CA LEU A 93 -2.57 0.04 -1.44
C LEU A 93 -2.62 -0.13 0.08
N ARG A 94 -3.50 -0.99 0.60
CA ARG A 94 -3.59 -1.27 2.04
C ARG A 94 -2.35 -1.99 2.54
N LEU A 95 -1.77 -2.92 1.76
CA LEU A 95 -0.47 -3.52 2.04
C LEU A 95 0.63 -2.45 2.19
N ALA A 96 0.75 -1.53 1.23
CA ALA A 96 1.74 -0.45 1.28
C ALA A 96 1.51 0.47 2.50
N TYR A 97 0.25 0.79 2.80
CA TYR A 97 -0.15 1.56 3.97
C TYR A 97 0.24 0.88 5.29
N LEU A 98 -0.12 -0.39 5.49
CA LEU A 98 0.20 -1.15 6.71
C LEU A 98 1.72 -1.27 6.91
N TRP A 99 2.47 -1.52 5.84
CA TRP A 99 3.93 -1.54 5.89
C TRP A 99 4.48 -0.21 6.42
N ARG A 100 3.97 0.91 5.90
CA ARG A 100 4.41 2.24 6.32
C ARG A 100 3.98 2.53 7.76
N LEU A 101 2.74 2.23 8.13
CA LEU A 101 2.20 2.41 9.48
C LEU A 101 3.08 1.68 10.50
N LEU A 102 3.35 0.39 10.29
CA LEU A 102 4.19 -0.42 11.17
C LEU A 102 5.64 0.10 11.22
N ALA A 103 6.21 0.51 10.09
CA ALA A 103 7.55 1.09 10.06
C ALA A 103 7.66 2.41 10.83
N VAL A 104 6.59 3.21 10.85
CA VAL A 104 6.52 4.47 11.59
C VAL A 104 6.25 4.22 13.08
N ARG A 105 5.42 3.23 13.44
CA ARG A 105 5.22 2.77 14.83
C ARG A 105 6.49 2.25 15.50
N ARG A 106 7.43 1.66 14.74
CA ARG A 106 8.78 1.32 15.23
C ARG A 106 9.60 2.53 15.67
N ARG A 107 9.25 3.72 15.20
CA ARG A 107 9.89 5.00 15.55
C ARG A 107 9.11 5.78 16.62
N GLY A 108 8.09 5.17 17.22
CA GLY A 108 7.30 5.76 18.31
C GLY A 108 6.18 6.69 17.84
N ILE A 109 5.84 6.72 16.56
CA ILE A 109 4.73 7.51 16.02
C ILE A 109 3.60 6.55 15.64
N ASP A 110 2.43 6.73 16.25
CA ASP A 110 1.23 5.96 15.89
C ASP A 110 0.24 6.86 15.14
N LEU A 111 0.13 6.65 13.83
CA LEU A 111 -0.71 7.45 12.95
C LEU A 111 -2.16 6.95 12.89
N ASP A 112 -2.38 5.71 13.35
CA ASP A 112 -3.67 5.04 13.28
C ASP A 112 -3.78 4.08 14.48
N PRO A 113 -3.94 4.61 15.71
CA PRO A 113 -3.95 3.78 16.92
C PRO A 113 -5.15 2.83 16.99
N GLU A 114 -6.20 3.09 16.24
CA GLU A 114 -7.41 2.26 16.20
C GLU A 114 -7.28 1.07 15.24
N THR A 115 -6.38 1.15 14.25
CA THR A 115 -6.11 0.01 13.36
C THR A 115 -5.44 -1.12 14.12
N ASP A 116 -6.11 -2.28 14.12
CA ASP A 116 -5.53 -3.61 14.38
C ASP A 116 -4.85 -4.12 13.10
N PRO A 117 -3.52 -4.02 12.99
CA PRO A 117 -2.83 -4.40 11.76
C PRO A 117 -2.86 -5.91 11.53
N ASP A 118 -2.96 -6.72 12.58
CA ASP A 118 -2.98 -8.17 12.46
C ASP A 118 -4.29 -8.67 11.83
N THR A 119 -5.41 -8.10 12.27
CA THR A 119 -6.72 -8.35 11.65
C THR A 119 -6.77 -7.84 10.21
N ASP A 120 -6.20 -6.68 9.94
CA ASP A 120 -6.15 -6.14 8.58
C ASP A 120 -5.28 -6.98 7.65
N LEU A 121 -4.12 -7.46 8.10
CA LEU A 121 -3.27 -8.36 7.32
C LEU A 121 -4.01 -9.67 6.97
N ARG A 122 -4.76 -10.24 7.91
CA ARG A 122 -5.60 -11.42 7.63
C ARG A 122 -6.62 -11.15 6.52
N ARG A 123 -7.23 -9.97 6.50
CA ARG A 123 -8.22 -9.57 5.47
C ARG A 123 -7.61 -9.33 4.09
N LEU A 124 -6.30 -9.11 4.01
CA LEU A 124 -5.62 -8.95 2.71
C LEU A 124 -5.42 -10.28 1.98
N GLU A 125 -5.53 -11.42 2.68
CA GLU A 125 -5.39 -12.76 2.09
C GLU A 125 -4.14 -12.86 1.20
N LEU A 126 -3.01 -12.38 1.74
CA LEU A 126 -1.73 -12.33 1.04
C LEU A 126 -1.21 -13.77 0.82
N PRO A 127 -0.43 -14.01 -0.25
CA PRO A 127 0.34 -15.23 -0.38
C PRO A 127 1.18 -15.50 0.87
N ALA A 128 1.32 -16.77 1.24
CA ALA A 128 1.92 -17.17 2.51
C ALA A 128 3.32 -16.59 2.72
N ASP A 129 4.15 -16.54 1.67
CA ASP A 129 5.51 -16.01 1.74
C ASP A 129 5.54 -14.50 1.99
N LEU A 130 4.59 -13.76 1.39
CA LEU A 130 4.47 -12.32 1.58
C LEU A 130 3.91 -11.98 2.97
N ASP A 131 2.92 -12.72 3.45
CA ASP A 131 2.41 -12.59 4.82
C ASP A 131 3.51 -12.89 5.85
N ALA A 132 4.22 -14.01 5.69
CA ALA A 132 5.32 -14.40 6.55
C ALA A 132 6.45 -13.35 6.56
N LEU A 133 6.79 -12.78 5.41
CA LEU A 133 7.76 -11.69 5.28
C LEU A 133 7.35 -10.47 6.12
N LEU A 134 6.12 -10.01 5.97
CA LEU A 134 5.64 -8.82 6.66
C LEU A 134 5.61 -9.04 8.17
N ARG A 135 5.05 -10.18 8.61
CA ARG A 135 5.01 -10.58 10.02
C ARG A 135 6.39 -10.72 10.64
N ALA A 136 7.34 -11.34 9.95
CA ALA A 136 8.71 -11.44 10.43
C ALA A 136 9.39 -10.05 10.52
N THR A 137 9.12 -9.16 9.57
CA THR A 137 9.70 -7.79 9.55
C THR A 137 9.17 -6.92 10.69
N PHE A 138 7.90 -7.10 11.06
CA PHE A 138 7.21 -6.22 12.02
C PHE A 138 6.72 -6.92 13.28
N ARG A 139 7.29 -8.08 13.64
CA ARG A 139 6.94 -8.86 14.84
C ARG A 139 6.72 -7.97 16.08
N ASP A 140 7.72 -7.19 16.46
CA ASP A 140 7.68 -6.31 17.64
C ASP A 140 6.63 -5.18 17.56
N SER A 141 6.15 -4.87 16.35
CA SER A 141 5.13 -3.82 16.11
C SER A 141 3.72 -4.38 16.01
N LEU A 142 3.60 -5.67 15.71
CA LEU A 142 2.34 -6.42 15.72
C LEU A 142 2.01 -6.94 17.12
N ASP A 143 3.03 -7.33 17.90
CA ASP A 143 2.86 -7.86 19.26
C ASP A 143 2.54 -6.78 20.30
N ARG A 144 2.71 -5.49 19.95
CA ARG A 144 2.31 -4.38 20.81
C ARG A 144 0.78 -4.30 20.89
N ARG A 145 0.19 -5.00 21.85
CA ARG A 145 -1.16 -4.69 22.36
C ARG A 145 -1.16 -3.22 22.81
N ALA A 146 -2.21 -2.49 22.46
CA ALA A 146 -2.46 -1.16 23.00
C ALA A 146 -2.28 -1.19 24.53
N PRO A 147 -1.62 -0.19 25.14
CA PRO A 147 -1.58 -0.12 26.60
C PRO A 147 -3.02 -0.08 27.12
N VAL A 148 -3.29 -0.94 28.12
CA VAL A 148 -4.56 -1.04 28.84
C VAL A 148 -4.89 0.27 29.53
#